data_AF-A0A6G2VUJ7-F1
#
_entry.id   AF-A0A6G2VUJ7-F1
#
_cell.length_a   1.000
_cell.length_b   1.000
_cell.length_c   1.000
_cell.angle_alpha   90.00
_cell.angle_beta   90.00
_cell.angle_gamma   90.00
#
_symmetry.space_group_name_H-M   'P 1'
#
loop_
_entity.id
_entity.type
_entity.pdbx_description
1 polymer ?
#
loop_
_entity_poly.entity_id
_entity_poly.type
_entity_poly.pdbx_seq_one_letter_code
_entity_poly.pdbx_strand_id
1 'polypeptide(L)'
;MTTQELHAEVLRYTAFSSDPGGGNPAGVVLDASGLDDGDMLAIAADLGYSESAFLTAPPEGLAGDGDGRAYTIRYFSPKAEVSFCGHATVAAALALAERAGPGKLLFATRAGTVPVEVAEDGGTLRATLTSVEPRVEEATGADVDEALAALGWPEADLDPALPPRIAFAGARHLVLAAATRARLADLAYDFARLEALMHRLDLTTVQLVWRESATVFHVRDPFPVGGVVEDPATGAAAAAFGAYARELGLVADDAVLTLHQGEDLGRPGELTVTLRAGDPRVRVSGTGTRIS
;
A
#
# COMPACT_ATOMS: atom_id res chain seq x y z
N MET A 1 -36.96 -18.79 15.57
CA MET A 1 -36.45 -17.51 15.05
C MET A 1 -35.29 -17.84 14.16
N THR A 2 -35.50 -17.81 12.85
CA THR A 2 -34.46 -18.02 11.85
C THR A 2 -33.55 -16.80 11.86
N THR A 3 -32.31 -16.99 12.31
CA THR A 3 -31.22 -16.03 12.12
C THR A 3 -31.07 -15.83 10.62
N GLN A 4 -31.49 -14.67 10.12
CA GLN A 4 -31.27 -14.29 8.73
C GLN A 4 -29.76 -14.02 8.65
N GLU A 5 -28.98 -14.98 8.14
CA GLU A 5 -27.56 -14.76 7.88
C GLU A 5 -27.45 -13.56 6.92
N LEU A 6 -26.91 -12.46 7.44
CA LEU A 6 -26.56 -11.27 6.66
C LEU A 6 -25.37 -11.65 5.76
N HIS A 7 -25.63 -12.27 4.62
CA HIS A 7 -24.59 -12.52 3.62
C HIS A 7 -24.30 -11.22 2.88
N ALA A 8 -23.33 -10.46 3.36
CA ALA A 8 -22.73 -9.37 2.59
C ALA A 8 -22.00 -9.95 1.36
N GLU A 9 -22.15 -9.34 0.19
CA GLU A 9 -21.42 -9.75 -1.00
C GLU A 9 -19.93 -9.43 -0.81
N VAL A 10 -19.10 -10.47 -0.76
CA VAL A 10 -17.64 -10.35 -0.70
C VAL A 10 -17.06 -10.49 -2.10
N LEU A 11 -16.59 -9.38 -2.65
CA LEU A 11 -15.80 -9.36 -3.86
C LEU A 11 -14.33 -9.64 -3.54
N ARG A 12 -13.61 -10.24 -4.49
CA ARG A 12 -12.17 -10.51 -4.37
C ARG A 12 -11.47 -9.86 -5.55
N TYR A 13 -10.45 -9.06 -5.26
CA TYR A 13 -9.61 -8.43 -6.28
C TYR A 13 -8.15 -8.68 -5.94
N THR A 14 -7.30 -8.57 -6.95
CA THR A 14 -5.89 -8.24 -6.74
C THR A 14 -5.64 -6.83 -7.24
N ALA A 15 -4.93 -6.03 -6.47
CA ALA A 15 -4.54 -4.67 -6.81
C ALA A 15 -3.08 -4.63 -7.26
N PHE A 16 -2.74 -3.59 -8.04
CA PHE A 16 -1.43 -3.38 -8.66
C PHE A 16 -1.03 -4.45 -9.70
N SER A 17 -1.98 -5.22 -10.22
CA SER A 17 -1.75 -6.15 -11.33
C SER A 17 -3.02 -6.39 -12.14
N SER A 18 -2.88 -6.60 -13.45
CA SER A 18 -3.96 -7.06 -14.33
C SER A 18 -4.03 -8.59 -14.43
N ASP A 19 -3.02 -9.29 -13.90
CA ASP A 19 -2.98 -10.75 -13.82
C ASP A 19 -3.57 -11.20 -12.47
N PRO A 20 -4.59 -12.09 -12.44
CA PRO A 20 -5.11 -12.67 -11.20
C PRO A 20 -4.04 -13.34 -10.30
N GLY A 21 -2.95 -13.84 -10.89
CA GLY A 21 -1.81 -14.42 -10.18
C GLY A 21 -0.86 -13.39 -9.58
N GLY A 22 -0.89 -12.13 -10.05
CA GLY A 22 -0.01 -11.05 -9.60
C GLY A 22 -0.63 -10.15 -8.53
N GLY A 23 0.10 -9.11 -8.12
CA GLY A 23 -0.37 -8.06 -7.23
C GLY A 23 -0.75 -8.50 -5.82
N ASN A 24 -1.45 -7.62 -5.11
CA ASN A 24 -1.85 -7.81 -3.71
C ASN A 24 -3.36 -8.08 -3.59
N PRO A 25 -3.78 -9.29 -3.16
CA PRO A 25 -5.18 -9.64 -2.96
C PRO A 25 -5.86 -8.82 -1.86
N ALA A 26 -7.11 -8.43 -2.09
CA ALA A 26 -7.99 -7.85 -1.08
C ALA A 26 -9.43 -8.35 -1.22
N GLY A 27 -10.09 -8.49 -0.07
CA GLY A 27 -11.54 -8.59 0.01
C GLY A 27 -12.16 -7.20 -0.09
N VAL A 28 -13.30 -7.08 -0.77
CA VAL A 28 -14.07 -5.84 -0.86
C VAL A 28 -15.54 -6.12 -0.61
N VAL A 29 -16.09 -5.47 0.41
CA VAL A 29 -17.53 -5.45 0.71
C VAL A 29 -18.04 -4.04 0.44
N LEU A 30 -18.78 -3.87 -0.65
CA LEU A 30 -19.27 -2.56 -1.10
C LEU A 30 -20.44 -2.00 -0.27
N ASP A 31 -21.13 -2.86 0.49
CA ASP A 31 -22.18 -2.47 1.44
C ASP A 31 -22.03 -3.29 2.73
N ALA A 32 -21.35 -2.69 3.70
CA ALA A 32 -21.12 -3.23 5.04
C ALA A 32 -22.07 -2.61 6.09
N SER A 33 -23.17 -1.96 5.68
CA SER A 33 -24.06 -1.24 6.59
C SER A 33 -24.75 -2.14 7.63
N GLY A 34 -24.84 -3.44 7.36
CA GLY A 34 -25.40 -4.45 8.28
C GLY A 34 -24.37 -5.20 9.11
N LEU A 35 -23.07 -4.89 9.01
CA LEU A 35 -22.00 -5.62 9.69
C LEU A 35 -21.50 -4.85 10.91
N ASP A 36 -21.26 -5.55 12.02
CA ASP A 36 -20.52 -5.00 13.16
C ASP A 36 -19.00 -5.27 13.05
N ASP A 37 -18.24 -4.77 14.03
CA ASP A 37 -16.77 -4.93 14.07
C ASP A 37 -16.34 -6.41 14.13
N GLY A 38 -17.12 -7.24 14.80
CA GLY A 38 -16.87 -8.68 14.92
C GLY A 38 -17.13 -9.40 13.60
N ASP A 39 -18.20 -9.04 12.89
CA ASP A 39 -18.53 -9.58 11.58
C ASP A 39 -17.46 -9.22 10.54
N MET A 40 -17.03 -7.96 10.49
CA MET A 40 -15.98 -7.51 9.55
C MET A 40 -14.65 -8.22 9.83
N LEU A 41 -14.28 -8.37 11.10
CA LEU A 41 -13.08 -9.10 11.50
C LEU A 41 -13.15 -10.59 11.13
N ALA A 42 -14.30 -11.23 11.36
CA ALA A 42 -14.51 -12.63 11.00
C ALA A 42 -14.38 -12.86 9.49
N ILE A 43 -14.99 -12.00 8.67
CA ILE A 43 -14.88 -12.05 7.21
C ILE A 43 -13.42 -11.88 6.76
N ALA A 44 -12.69 -10.92 7.33
CA ALA A 44 -11.28 -10.70 7.00
C ALA A 44 -10.40 -11.91 7.38
N ALA A 45 -10.66 -12.51 8.55
CA ALA A 45 -9.97 -13.71 9.00
C ALA A 45 -10.24 -14.93 8.09
N ASP A 46 -11.49 -15.12 7.67
CA ASP A 46 -11.89 -16.20 6.77
C ASP A 46 -11.28 -16.06 5.36
N LEU A 47 -11.11 -14.82 4.88
CA LEU A 47 -10.46 -14.55 3.60
C LEU A 47 -8.95 -14.81 3.63
N GLY A 48 -8.29 -14.53 4.76
CA GLY A 48 -6.86 -14.76 4.94
C GLY A 48 -5.94 -13.88 4.08
N TYR A 49 -6.47 -12.85 3.42
CA TYR A 49 -5.68 -11.81 2.75
C TYR A 49 -5.06 -10.86 3.77
N SER A 50 -4.07 -10.06 3.36
CA SER A 50 -3.42 -9.12 4.28
C SER A 50 -4.44 -8.10 4.82
N GLU A 51 -5.32 -7.56 3.96
CA GLU A 51 -6.40 -6.67 4.35
C GLU A 51 -7.66 -6.84 3.48
N SER A 52 -8.82 -6.52 4.07
CA SER A 52 -10.11 -6.41 3.38
C SER A 52 -10.77 -5.06 3.65
N ALA A 53 -11.42 -4.50 2.63
CA ALA A 53 -12.10 -3.21 2.67
C ALA A 53 -13.62 -3.36 2.84
N PHE A 54 -14.19 -2.61 3.77
CA PHE A 54 -15.61 -2.60 4.09
C PHE A 54 -16.16 -1.19 3.95
N LEU A 55 -17.13 -1.00 3.06
CA LEU A 55 -17.66 0.31 2.71
C LEU A 55 -19.05 0.53 3.30
N THR A 56 -19.28 1.74 3.79
CA THR A 56 -20.61 2.23 4.18
C THR A 56 -20.85 3.61 3.59
N ALA A 57 -22.04 4.17 3.83
CA ALA A 57 -22.35 5.55 3.49
C ALA A 57 -21.30 6.51 4.09
N PRO A 58 -21.01 7.64 3.40
CA PRO A 58 -20.08 8.64 3.92
C PRO A 58 -20.63 9.29 5.21
N PRO A 59 -19.77 9.90 6.04
CA PRO A 59 -20.21 10.71 7.15
C PRO A 59 -21.13 11.84 6.69
N GLU A 60 -22.06 12.27 7.55
CA GLU A 60 -22.96 13.38 7.23
C GLU A 60 -22.16 14.64 6.85
N GLY A 61 -22.54 15.27 5.74
CA GLY A 61 -21.88 16.47 5.22
C GLY A 61 -20.61 16.22 4.41
N LEU A 62 -20.08 14.99 4.36
CA LEU A 62 -18.98 14.66 3.46
C LEU A 62 -19.52 14.31 2.07
N ALA A 63 -19.25 15.18 1.10
CA ALA A 63 -19.50 14.92 -0.31
C ALA A 63 -18.17 14.82 -1.06
N GLY A 64 -18.17 14.12 -2.20
CA GLY A 64 -17.04 14.19 -3.12
C GLY A 64 -16.98 15.56 -3.79
N ASP A 65 -15.82 15.93 -4.30
CA ASP A 65 -15.65 17.19 -5.03
C ASP A 65 -16.45 17.15 -6.34
N GLY A 66 -17.43 18.06 -6.50
CA GLY A 66 -18.22 18.18 -7.72
C GLY A 66 -19.15 16.99 -7.98
N ASP A 67 -18.86 16.22 -9.02
CA ASP A 67 -19.53 14.96 -9.38
C ASP A 67 -18.93 13.72 -8.68
N GLY A 68 -17.97 13.94 -7.77
CA GLY A 68 -17.33 12.87 -7.01
C GLY A 68 -18.27 12.16 -6.04
N ARG A 69 -18.04 10.86 -5.85
CA ARG A 69 -18.76 10.03 -4.88
C ARG A 69 -17.96 9.93 -3.58
N ALA A 70 -18.64 9.88 -2.44
CA ALA A 70 -17.99 9.72 -1.13
C ALA A 70 -18.47 8.44 -0.43
N TYR A 71 -17.57 7.79 0.30
CA TYR A 71 -17.84 6.59 1.08
C TYR A 71 -17.04 6.62 2.39
N THR A 72 -17.57 5.98 3.43
CA THR A 72 -16.72 5.56 4.56
C THR A 72 -16.11 4.21 4.18
N ILE A 73 -14.82 4.02 4.44
CA ILE A 73 -14.13 2.75 4.22
C ILE A 73 -13.32 2.38 5.47
N ARG A 74 -13.45 1.13 5.89
CA ARG A 74 -12.70 0.52 6.99
C ARG A 74 -11.89 -0.66 6.46
N TYR A 75 -10.78 -0.97 7.13
CA TYR A 75 -9.85 -1.99 6.70
C TYR A 75 -9.57 -2.95 7.83
N PHE A 76 -9.71 -4.25 7.57
CA PHE A 76 -9.41 -5.28 8.56
C PHE A 76 -8.38 -6.24 7.99
N SER A 77 -7.32 -6.48 8.76
CA SER A 77 -6.47 -7.65 8.60
C SER A 77 -7.16 -8.86 9.26
N PRO A 78 -6.61 -10.08 9.13
CA PRO A 78 -7.13 -11.25 9.83
C PRO A 78 -7.12 -11.14 11.37
N LYS A 79 -6.41 -10.15 11.94
CA LYS A 79 -6.22 -10.00 13.39
C LYS A 79 -6.84 -8.74 13.99
N ALA A 80 -6.94 -7.65 13.24
CA ALA A 80 -7.42 -6.36 13.77
C ALA A 80 -7.82 -5.38 12.66
N GLU A 81 -8.56 -4.34 13.04
CA GLU A 81 -8.75 -3.16 12.18
C GLU A 81 -7.43 -2.39 12.01
N VAL A 82 -7.14 -1.95 10.79
CA VAL A 82 -6.01 -1.06 10.47
C VAL A 82 -6.52 0.31 10.00
N SER A 83 -5.75 1.36 10.26
CA SER A 83 -6.19 2.73 10.01
C SER A 83 -6.30 3.09 8.52
N PHE A 84 -5.50 2.45 7.68
CA PHE A 84 -5.44 2.65 6.23
C PHE A 84 -4.78 1.45 5.53
N CYS A 85 -5.24 1.14 4.32
CA CYS A 85 -4.61 0.15 3.44
C CYS A 85 -4.67 0.61 1.97
N GLY A 86 -3.50 0.75 1.33
CA GLY A 86 -3.40 1.26 -0.05
C GLY A 86 -4.00 0.31 -1.10
N HIS A 87 -3.63 -0.97 -1.08
CA HIS A 87 -4.08 -1.91 -2.10
C HIS A 87 -5.58 -2.24 -1.98
N ALA A 88 -6.12 -2.34 -0.75
CA ALA A 88 -7.54 -2.53 -0.53
C ALA A 88 -8.37 -1.29 -0.94
N THR A 89 -7.79 -0.09 -0.82
CA THR A 89 -8.39 1.15 -1.36
C THR A 89 -8.44 1.12 -2.89
N VAL A 90 -7.37 0.69 -3.54
CA VAL A 90 -7.33 0.52 -5.01
C VAL A 90 -8.37 -0.51 -5.44
N ALA A 91 -8.41 -1.68 -4.80
CA ALA A 91 -9.39 -2.72 -5.07
C ALA A 91 -10.84 -2.20 -4.93
N ALA A 92 -11.16 -1.50 -3.84
CA ALA A 92 -12.47 -0.92 -3.62
C ALA A 92 -12.83 0.14 -4.66
N ALA A 93 -11.87 1.00 -5.04
CA ALA A 93 -12.08 2.02 -6.06
C ALA A 93 -12.38 1.41 -7.43
N LEU A 94 -11.65 0.36 -7.82
CA LEU A 94 -11.88 -0.37 -9.06
C LEU A 94 -13.25 -1.07 -9.06
N ALA A 95 -13.61 -1.75 -7.96
CA ALA A 95 -14.92 -2.37 -7.82
C ALA A 95 -16.08 -1.36 -7.93
N LEU A 96 -15.94 -0.18 -7.32
CA LEU A 96 -16.91 0.91 -7.45
C LEU A 96 -16.98 1.47 -8.88
N ALA A 97 -15.85 1.51 -9.59
CA ALA A 97 -15.79 1.98 -10.96
C ALA A 97 -16.40 0.99 -11.96
N GLU A 98 -16.19 -0.32 -11.77
CA GLU A 98 -16.86 -1.36 -12.56
C GLU A 98 -18.38 -1.31 -12.41
N ARG A 99 -18.88 -0.99 -11.21
CA ARG A 99 -20.32 -0.96 -10.92
C ARG A 99 -21.01 0.34 -11.36
N ALA A 100 -20.36 1.48 -11.24
CA ALA A 100 -20.99 2.80 -11.39
C ALA A 100 -20.22 3.77 -12.31
N GLY A 101 -19.20 3.28 -13.02
CA GLY A 101 -18.37 4.04 -13.93
C GLY A 101 -17.12 4.65 -13.27
N PRO A 102 -16.07 4.96 -14.05
CA PRO A 102 -14.89 5.70 -13.59
C PRO A 102 -15.25 7.08 -13.01
N GLY A 103 -14.32 7.69 -12.27
CA GLY A 103 -14.51 9.03 -11.72
C GLY A 103 -13.82 9.24 -10.37
N LYS A 104 -14.13 10.37 -9.74
CA LYS A 104 -13.57 10.75 -8.45
C LYS A 104 -14.30 10.08 -7.30
N LEU A 105 -13.51 9.62 -6.33
CA LEU A 105 -13.94 8.99 -5.10
C LEU A 105 -13.27 9.72 -3.93
N LEU A 106 -14.01 9.94 -2.86
CA LEU A 106 -13.47 10.43 -1.59
C LEU A 106 -13.78 9.41 -0.50
N PHE A 107 -12.73 8.79 0.04
CA PHE A 107 -12.86 7.82 1.10
C PHE A 107 -12.59 8.45 2.47
N ALA A 108 -13.57 8.38 3.38
CA ALA A 108 -13.33 8.66 4.79
C ALA A 108 -12.75 7.42 5.46
N THR A 109 -11.53 7.54 5.97
CA THR A 109 -10.80 6.47 6.68
C THR A 109 -10.53 6.90 8.13
N ARG A 110 -10.03 5.98 8.96
CA ARG A 110 -9.56 6.34 10.32
C ARG A 110 -8.29 7.21 10.30
N ALA A 111 -7.53 7.18 9.21
CA ALA A 111 -6.34 8.00 9.00
C ALA A 111 -6.65 9.39 8.40
N GLY A 112 -7.91 9.69 8.08
CA GLY A 112 -8.34 10.90 7.39
C GLY A 112 -8.99 10.61 6.03
N THR A 113 -9.23 11.66 5.25
CA THR A 113 -9.82 11.50 3.92
C THR A 113 -8.77 11.18 2.87
N VAL A 114 -9.08 10.22 1.99
CA VAL A 114 -8.20 9.78 0.90
C VAL A 114 -8.93 9.99 -0.43
N PRO A 115 -8.50 10.98 -1.23
CA PRO A 115 -9.04 11.17 -2.57
C PRO A 115 -8.43 10.14 -3.53
N VAL A 116 -9.30 9.50 -4.31
CA VAL A 116 -8.96 8.53 -5.34
C VAL A 116 -9.62 8.91 -6.65
N GLU A 117 -8.88 8.83 -7.74
CA GLU A 117 -9.39 9.02 -9.09
C GLU A 117 -9.27 7.72 -9.86
N VAL A 118 -10.37 7.25 -10.43
CA VAL A 118 -10.37 6.10 -11.33
C VAL A 118 -10.57 6.59 -12.76
N ALA A 119 -9.65 6.22 -13.64
CA ALA A 119 -9.73 6.46 -15.07
C ALA A 119 -9.71 5.14 -15.83
N GLU A 120 -10.29 5.15 -17.04
CA GLU A 120 -10.23 4.02 -17.97
C GLU A 120 -9.31 4.40 -19.13
N ASP A 121 -8.32 3.55 -19.42
CA ASP A 121 -7.46 3.68 -20.59
C ASP A 121 -7.39 2.33 -21.31
N GLY A 122 -7.74 2.32 -22.60
CA GLY A 122 -7.75 1.10 -23.42
C GLY A 122 -8.58 -0.05 -22.85
N GLY A 123 -9.67 0.23 -22.12
CA GLY A 123 -10.50 -0.80 -21.47
C GLY A 123 -9.97 -1.29 -20.12
N THR A 124 -8.88 -0.71 -19.62
CA THR A 124 -8.28 -1.06 -18.32
C THR A 124 -8.55 0.07 -17.33
N LEU A 125 -9.17 -0.26 -16.19
CA LEU A 125 -9.35 0.68 -15.10
C LEU A 125 -8.03 0.85 -14.32
N ARG A 126 -7.74 2.10 -13.99
CA ARG A 126 -6.59 2.50 -13.17
C ARG A 126 -7.06 3.43 -12.07
N ALA A 127 -6.83 3.03 -10.82
CA ALA A 127 -7.10 3.86 -9.66
C ALA A 127 -5.83 4.61 -9.25
N THR A 128 -5.97 5.88 -8.90
CA THR A 128 -4.90 6.76 -8.44
C THR A 128 -5.25 7.30 -7.06
N LEU A 129 -4.54 6.85 -6.03
CA LEU A 129 -4.64 7.41 -4.69
C LEU A 129 -3.71 8.61 -4.55
N THR A 130 -4.13 9.65 -3.84
CA THR A 130 -3.26 10.77 -3.45
C THR A 130 -2.96 10.65 -1.98
N SER A 131 -1.68 10.64 -1.61
CA SER A 131 -1.25 10.53 -0.22
C SER A 131 -1.66 11.76 0.60
N VAL A 132 -1.64 11.59 1.92
CA VAL A 132 -1.47 12.73 2.84
C VAL A 132 -0.14 13.42 2.56
N GLU A 133 0.06 14.63 3.10
CA GLU A 133 1.36 15.30 2.99
C GLU A 133 2.47 14.41 3.58
N PRO A 134 3.46 14.01 2.77
CA PRO A 134 4.48 13.09 3.20
C PRO A 134 5.58 13.82 4.00
N ARG A 135 6.36 13.05 4.74
CA ARG A 135 7.56 13.53 5.45
C ARG A 135 8.67 12.50 5.33
N VAL A 136 9.91 12.96 5.27
CA VAL A 136 11.10 12.12 5.32
C VAL A 136 11.94 12.58 6.51
N GLU A 137 12.47 11.63 7.26
CA GLU A 137 13.32 11.89 8.42
C GLU A 137 14.58 11.01 8.38
N GLU A 138 15.64 11.49 9.00
CA GLU A 138 16.87 10.74 9.18
C GLU A 138 16.59 9.48 10.02
N ALA A 139 17.02 8.31 9.54
CA ALA A 139 17.12 7.12 10.38
C ALA A 139 18.41 7.22 11.21
N THR A 140 18.35 6.92 12.51
CA THR A 140 19.57 6.95 13.33
C THR A 140 20.50 5.79 12.93
N GLY A 141 21.82 5.97 13.05
CA GLY A 141 22.77 4.90 12.75
C GLY A 141 22.50 3.62 13.54
N ALA A 142 22.12 3.75 14.81
CA ALA A 142 21.76 2.60 15.66
C ALA A 142 20.49 1.86 15.17
N ASP A 143 19.50 2.58 14.63
CA ASP A 143 18.30 1.97 14.06
C ASP A 143 18.59 1.27 12.73
N VAL A 144 19.46 1.86 11.90
CA VAL A 144 19.92 1.25 10.65
C VAL A 144 20.74 -0.02 10.95
N ASP A 145 21.68 0.05 11.90
CA ASP A 145 22.49 -1.11 12.31
C ASP A 145 21.62 -2.27 12.82
N GLU A 146 20.58 -1.96 13.61
CA GLU A 146 19.64 -2.97 14.10
C GLU A 146 18.81 -3.58 12.97
N ALA A 147 18.35 -2.77 12.01
CA ALA A 147 17.63 -3.26 10.82
C ALA A 147 18.52 -4.17 9.97
N LEU A 148 19.75 -3.74 9.69
CA LEU A 148 20.74 -4.52 8.94
C LEU A 148 21.06 -5.84 9.63
N ALA A 149 21.22 -5.82 10.95
CA ALA A 149 21.49 -7.02 11.73
C ALA A 149 20.29 -7.99 11.77
N ALA A 150 19.05 -7.49 11.73
CA ALA A 150 17.86 -8.32 11.59
C ALA A 150 17.72 -8.91 10.17
N LEU A 151 18.05 -8.11 9.14
CA LEU A 151 18.06 -8.53 7.73
C LEU A 151 19.25 -9.45 7.39
N GLY A 152 20.28 -9.50 8.24
CA GLY A 152 21.53 -10.19 7.93
C GLY A 152 22.35 -9.52 6.82
N TRP A 153 22.16 -8.22 6.60
CA TRP A 153 22.82 -7.46 5.55
C TRP A 153 24.06 -6.73 6.11
N PRO A 154 25.24 -6.86 5.47
CA PRO A 154 26.35 -5.97 5.76
C PRO A 154 26.07 -4.56 5.23
N GLU A 155 26.60 -3.52 5.87
CA GLU A 155 26.45 -2.12 5.40
C GLU A 155 26.94 -1.93 3.94
N ALA A 156 27.98 -2.67 3.55
CA ALA A 156 28.52 -2.64 2.19
C ALA A 156 27.55 -3.18 1.11
N ASP A 157 26.48 -3.87 1.52
CA ASP A 157 25.43 -4.32 0.60
C ASP A 157 24.40 -3.21 0.32
N LEU A 158 24.53 -2.02 0.94
CA LEU A 158 23.68 -0.86 0.65
C LEU A 158 24.21 -0.01 -0.52
N ASP A 159 23.30 0.59 -1.29
CA ASP A 159 23.65 1.62 -2.28
C ASP A 159 23.94 2.95 -1.56
N PRO A 160 25.20 3.44 -1.56
CA PRO A 160 25.55 4.68 -0.86
C PRO A 160 24.92 5.94 -1.49
N ALA A 161 24.39 5.85 -2.72
CA ALA A 161 23.68 6.96 -3.36
C ALA A 161 22.23 7.11 -2.87
N LEU A 162 21.70 6.11 -2.15
CA LEU A 162 20.35 6.11 -1.60
C LEU A 162 20.44 5.87 -0.07
N PRO A 163 20.70 6.93 0.71
CA PRO A 163 20.92 6.80 2.15
C PRO A 163 19.65 6.31 2.88
N PRO A 164 19.79 5.57 4.00
CA PRO A 164 18.67 5.19 4.84
C PRO A 164 17.86 6.38 5.36
N ARG A 165 16.55 6.29 5.27
CA ARG A 165 15.59 7.28 5.80
C ARG A 165 14.35 6.58 6.29
N ILE A 166 13.65 7.20 7.24
CA ILE A 166 12.26 6.83 7.51
C ILE A 166 11.38 7.77 6.68
N ALA A 167 10.59 7.21 5.78
CA ALA A 167 9.66 7.94 4.93
C ALA A 167 8.22 7.68 5.37
N PHE A 168 7.38 8.70 5.31
CA PHE A 168 5.96 8.60 5.69
C PHE A 168 5.07 9.18 4.60
N ALA A 169 3.98 8.47 4.31
CA ALA A 169 2.88 8.93 3.47
C ALA A 169 1.56 8.27 3.90
N GLY A 170 1.23 8.36 5.19
CA GLY A 170 0.09 7.69 5.84
C GLY A 170 0.50 6.51 6.72
N ALA A 171 1.63 5.88 6.40
CA ALA A 171 2.32 4.86 7.18
C ALA A 171 3.84 5.16 7.16
N ARG A 172 4.59 4.69 8.17
CA ARG A 172 6.05 4.90 8.28
C ARG A 172 6.80 3.70 7.70
N HIS A 173 7.80 3.96 6.88
CA HIS A 173 8.60 2.94 6.20
C HIS A 173 10.08 3.27 6.35
N LEU A 174 10.88 2.32 6.83
CA LEU A 174 12.34 2.47 6.81
C LEU A 174 12.83 2.07 5.41
N VAL A 175 13.34 3.03 4.65
CA VAL A 175 13.87 2.81 3.30
C VAL A 175 15.33 2.39 3.39
N LEU A 176 15.67 1.22 2.85
CA LEU A 176 17.04 0.71 2.73
C LEU A 176 17.30 0.29 1.28
N ALA A 177 18.26 0.92 0.62
CA ALA A 177 18.57 0.61 -0.77
C ALA A 177 19.67 -0.46 -0.86
N ALA A 178 19.39 -1.59 -1.49
CA ALA A 178 20.35 -2.61 -1.85
C ALA A 178 21.24 -2.16 -3.02
N ALA A 179 22.54 -2.45 -2.93
CA ALA A 179 23.52 -2.15 -3.98
C ALA A 179 23.29 -2.96 -5.27
N THR A 180 22.62 -4.11 -5.19
CA THR A 180 22.38 -4.99 -6.35
C THR A 180 20.99 -5.62 -6.33
N ARG A 181 20.45 -5.96 -7.51
CA ARG A 181 19.21 -6.74 -7.65
C ARG A 181 19.28 -8.09 -6.94
N ALA A 182 20.45 -8.73 -6.96
CA ALA A 182 20.68 -10.01 -6.31
C ALA A 182 20.57 -9.91 -4.79
N ARG A 183 21.10 -8.83 -4.20
CA ARG A 183 20.95 -8.56 -2.75
C ARG A 183 19.49 -8.37 -2.37
N LEU A 184 18.75 -7.58 -3.16
CA LEU A 184 17.31 -7.41 -2.95
C LEU A 184 16.55 -8.74 -3.05
N ALA A 185 16.91 -9.61 -4.01
CA ALA A 185 16.28 -10.91 -4.22
C ALA A 185 16.47 -11.88 -3.04
N ASP A 186 17.63 -11.83 -2.41
CA ASP A 186 18.00 -12.71 -1.31
C ASP A 186 17.48 -12.14 0.04
N LEU A 187 16.19 -12.33 0.29
CA LEU A 187 15.54 -11.94 1.54
C LEU A 187 15.38 -13.15 2.45
N ALA A 188 16.13 -13.11 3.55
CA ALA A 188 15.91 -13.93 4.73
C ALA A 188 16.24 -13.05 5.93
N TYR A 189 15.38 -13.02 6.94
CA TYR A 189 15.57 -12.13 8.08
C TYR A 189 15.06 -12.78 9.38
N ASP A 190 15.60 -12.32 10.50
CA ASP A 190 15.10 -12.68 11.83
C ASP A 190 13.74 -12.01 12.05
N PHE A 191 12.68 -12.79 11.90
CA PHE A 191 11.31 -12.31 11.94
C PHE A 191 10.99 -11.56 13.24
N ALA A 192 11.31 -12.17 14.38
CA ALA A 192 10.98 -11.61 15.69
C ALA A 192 11.81 -10.35 15.99
N ARG A 193 13.08 -10.34 15.57
CA ARG A 193 13.95 -9.17 15.74
C ARG A 193 13.49 -7.98 14.90
N LEU A 194 13.14 -8.22 13.64
CA LEU A 194 12.65 -7.16 12.76
C LEU A 194 11.28 -6.65 13.22
N GLU A 195 10.38 -7.54 13.65
CA GLU A 195 9.08 -7.18 14.24
C GLU A 195 9.24 -6.27 15.46
N ALA A 196 10.15 -6.62 16.39
CA ALA A 196 10.42 -5.83 17.58
C ALA A 196 10.97 -4.43 17.24
N LEU A 197 11.87 -4.33 16.26
CA LEU A 197 12.37 -3.05 15.75
C LEU A 197 11.24 -2.20 15.17
N MET A 198 10.40 -2.80 14.33
CA MET A 198 9.30 -2.12 13.67
C MET A 198 8.28 -1.59 14.67
N HIS A 199 7.92 -2.37 15.70
CA HIS A 199 7.08 -1.86 16.79
C HIS A 199 7.72 -0.70 17.55
N ARG A 200 9.03 -0.77 17.83
CA ARG A 200 9.74 0.30 18.54
C ARG A 200 9.78 1.62 17.76
N LEU A 201 9.86 1.53 16.43
CA LEU A 201 9.97 2.69 15.53
C LEU A 201 8.65 3.10 14.87
N ASP A 202 7.55 2.43 15.24
CA ASP A 202 6.23 2.60 14.64
C ASP A 202 6.25 2.43 13.11
N LEU A 203 7.01 1.44 12.62
CA LEU A 203 7.12 1.14 11.19
C LEU A 203 6.04 0.17 10.73
N THR A 204 5.46 0.46 9.57
CA THR A 204 4.58 -0.47 8.86
C THR A 204 5.38 -1.46 8.04
N THR A 205 6.38 -1.02 7.26
CA THR A 205 7.31 -1.94 6.55
C THR A 205 8.75 -1.45 6.67
N VAL A 206 9.69 -2.34 6.38
CA VAL A 206 11.05 -1.94 5.98
C VAL A 206 11.10 -2.03 4.47
N GLN A 207 11.10 -0.90 3.77
CA GLN A 207 11.07 -0.85 2.32
C GLN A 207 12.49 -1.04 1.75
N LEU A 208 12.74 -2.22 1.22
CA LEU A 208 13.99 -2.57 0.55
C LEU A 208 13.89 -2.16 -0.92
N VAL A 209 14.92 -1.52 -1.46
CA VAL A 209 14.88 -0.92 -2.80
C VAL A 209 16.13 -1.29 -3.60
N TRP A 210 15.99 -1.61 -4.87
CA TRP A 210 17.09 -1.58 -5.83
C TRP A 210 16.71 -0.69 -7.00
N ARG A 211 17.63 0.22 -7.38
CA ARG A 211 17.44 1.15 -8.48
C ARG A 211 17.92 0.53 -9.79
N GLU A 212 17.00 0.23 -10.70
CA GLU A 212 17.32 -0.25 -12.05
C GLU A 212 17.75 0.91 -12.95
N SER A 213 17.02 2.03 -12.89
CA SER A 213 17.29 3.24 -13.67
C SER A 213 16.89 4.50 -12.89
N ALA A 214 16.97 5.68 -13.51
CA ALA A 214 16.60 6.94 -12.84
C ALA A 214 15.14 6.97 -12.35
N THR A 215 14.24 6.23 -13.00
CA THR A 215 12.81 6.24 -12.72
C THR A 215 12.19 4.85 -12.54
N VAL A 216 13.01 3.79 -12.52
CA VAL A 216 12.53 2.40 -12.33
C VAL A 216 13.25 1.76 -11.17
N PHE A 217 12.46 1.20 -10.25
CA PHE A 217 12.91 0.61 -9.01
C PHE A 217 12.26 -0.75 -8.80
N HIS A 218 12.99 -1.70 -8.24
CA HIS A 218 12.44 -2.92 -7.70
C HIS A 218 12.41 -2.78 -6.19
N VAL A 219 11.29 -3.15 -5.57
CA VAL A 219 11.07 -2.98 -4.14
C VAL A 219 10.56 -4.25 -3.50
N ARG A 220 10.83 -4.39 -2.21
CA ARG A 220 10.38 -5.47 -1.34
C ARG A 220 10.02 -4.90 0.02
N ASP A 221 8.96 -5.39 0.63
CA ASP A 221 8.43 -4.83 1.88
C ASP A 221 8.27 -5.88 2.98
N PRO A 222 9.36 -6.25 3.68
CA PRO A 222 9.28 -6.97 4.95
C PRO A 222 8.17 -6.43 5.85
N PHE A 223 7.22 -7.31 6.22
CA PHE A 223 6.00 -6.93 6.95
C PHE A 223 5.67 -7.84 8.15
N PRO A 224 6.63 -8.14 9.05
CA PRO A 224 6.40 -9.06 10.15
C PRO A 224 5.33 -8.60 11.15
N VAL A 225 5.15 -7.27 11.33
CA VAL A 225 4.08 -6.71 12.18
C VAL A 225 2.67 -7.01 11.65
N GLY A 226 2.52 -7.30 10.36
CA GLY A 226 1.29 -7.80 9.74
C GLY A 226 1.09 -9.31 9.90
N GLY A 227 2.08 -10.02 10.43
CA GLY A 227 2.07 -11.47 10.61
C GLY A 227 2.48 -12.27 9.37
N VAL A 228 3.02 -11.62 8.34
CA VAL A 228 3.52 -12.25 7.11
C VAL A 228 4.97 -11.86 6.86
N VAL A 229 5.67 -12.62 6.02
CA VAL A 229 7.10 -12.34 5.73
C VAL A 229 7.25 -11.05 4.92
N GLU A 230 6.38 -10.81 3.94
CA GLU A 230 6.50 -9.65 3.05
C GLU A 230 5.15 -9.34 2.42
N ASP A 231 4.86 -8.05 2.18
CA ASP A 231 3.67 -7.61 1.45
C ASP A 231 3.92 -7.65 -0.08
N PRO A 232 3.01 -8.19 -0.90
CA PRO A 232 3.22 -8.31 -2.36
C PRO A 232 3.23 -6.99 -3.14
N ALA A 233 2.46 -5.99 -2.70
CA ALA A 233 2.43 -4.66 -3.30
C ALA A 233 1.90 -3.60 -2.31
N THR A 234 2.77 -2.66 -1.93
CA THR A 234 2.50 -1.73 -0.82
C THR A 234 2.34 -0.30 -1.30
N GLY A 235 1.09 0.12 -1.55
CA GLY A 235 0.81 1.48 -2.04
C GLY A 235 1.32 2.62 -1.12
N ALA A 236 1.26 2.41 0.21
CA ALA A 236 1.74 3.40 1.17
C ALA A 236 3.27 3.56 1.14
N ALA A 237 4.00 2.45 1.01
CA ALA A 237 5.45 2.47 0.88
C ALA A 237 5.87 3.11 -0.45
N ALA A 238 5.15 2.84 -1.56
CA ALA A 238 5.40 3.51 -2.84
C ALA A 238 5.17 5.03 -2.77
N ALA A 239 4.14 5.48 -2.05
CA ALA A 239 3.90 6.90 -1.83
C ALA A 239 5.03 7.54 -0.99
N ALA A 240 5.45 6.87 0.09
CA ALA A 240 6.55 7.31 0.93
C ALA A 240 7.89 7.36 0.16
N PHE A 241 8.13 6.38 -0.70
CA PHE A 241 9.31 6.33 -1.58
C PHE A 241 9.34 7.49 -2.58
N GLY A 242 8.19 7.87 -3.14
CA GLY A 242 8.11 9.05 -4.01
C GLY A 242 8.57 10.33 -3.29
N ALA A 243 8.18 10.50 -2.02
CA ALA A 243 8.63 11.62 -1.21
C ALA A 243 10.13 11.54 -0.90
N TYR A 244 10.62 10.36 -0.54
CA TYR A 244 12.05 10.07 -0.35
C TYR A 244 12.88 10.45 -1.59
N ALA A 245 12.46 10.01 -2.77
CA ALA A 245 13.18 10.26 -4.01
C ALA A 245 13.24 11.76 -4.35
N ARG A 246 12.14 12.48 -4.12
CA ARG A 246 12.09 13.94 -4.31
C ARG A 246 12.96 14.70 -3.32
N GLU A 247 12.83 14.40 -2.02
CA GLU A 247 13.51 15.16 -0.97
C GLU A 247 15.03 15.02 -1.04
N LEU A 248 15.50 13.85 -1.46
CA LEU A 248 16.93 13.61 -1.70
C LEU A 248 17.42 14.08 -3.06
N GLY A 249 16.57 14.71 -3.89
CA GLY A 249 16.93 15.18 -5.22
C GLY A 249 17.35 14.07 -6.19
N LEU A 250 16.84 12.86 -5.99
CA LEU A 250 17.15 11.70 -6.84
C LEU A 250 16.45 11.77 -8.20
N VAL A 251 15.36 12.54 -8.28
CA VAL A 251 14.50 12.71 -9.45
C VAL A 251 14.09 14.18 -9.58
N ALA A 252 13.56 14.56 -10.75
CA ALA A 252 13.00 15.90 -10.95
C ALA A 252 11.72 16.11 -10.13
N ASP A 253 11.37 17.38 -9.87
CA ASP A 253 10.15 17.76 -9.14
C ASP A 253 8.86 17.23 -9.80
N ASP A 254 8.84 17.23 -11.13
CA ASP A 254 7.88 16.49 -11.95
C ASP A 254 8.52 15.19 -12.42
N ALA A 255 8.07 14.07 -11.88
CA ALA A 255 8.58 12.75 -12.23
C ALA A 255 7.49 11.67 -12.15
N VAL A 256 7.67 10.62 -12.94
CA VAL A 256 6.88 9.39 -12.86
C VAL A 256 7.85 8.26 -12.61
N LEU A 257 7.66 7.52 -11.52
CA LEU A 257 8.47 6.38 -11.14
C LEU A 257 7.65 5.10 -11.30
N THR A 258 8.31 4.03 -11.74
CA THR A 258 7.75 2.69 -11.76
C THR A 258 8.42 1.88 -10.66
N LEU A 259 7.60 1.33 -9.75
CA LEU A 259 8.04 0.43 -8.70
C LEU A 259 7.49 -0.97 -9.01
N HIS A 260 8.40 -1.92 -9.26
CA HIS A 260 8.09 -3.34 -9.38
C HIS A 260 8.19 -3.99 -8.00
N GLN A 261 7.13 -4.66 -7.54
CA GLN A 261 7.09 -5.34 -6.24
C GLN A 261 6.51 -6.75 -6.39
N GLY A 262 6.89 -7.66 -5.50
CA GLY A 262 6.30 -9.00 -5.42
C GLY A 262 6.79 -9.99 -6.48
N GLU A 263 7.72 -9.60 -7.38
CA GLU A 263 8.33 -10.51 -8.36
C GLU A 263 8.99 -11.72 -7.69
N ASP A 264 9.79 -11.48 -6.65
CA ASP A 264 10.50 -12.53 -5.90
C ASP A 264 9.55 -13.37 -5.02
N LEU A 265 8.31 -12.89 -4.79
CA LEU A 265 7.24 -13.62 -4.12
C LEU A 265 6.37 -14.44 -5.10
N GLY A 266 6.61 -14.32 -6.41
CA GLY A 266 5.77 -14.92 -7.44
C GLY A 266 4.41 -14.24 -7.62
N ARG A 267 4.25 -13.02 -7.10
CA ARG A 267 3.04 -12.18 -7.23
C ARG A 267 3.39 -10.80 -7.79
N PRO A 268 3.87 -10.72 -9.04
CA PRO A 268 4.37 -9.47 -9.61
C PRO A 268 3.27 -8.39 -9.63
N GLY A 269 3.63 -7.20 -9.16
CA GLY A 269 2.81 -6.00 -9.20
C GLY A 269 3.61 -4.79 -9.67
N GLU A 270 2.90 -3.81 -10.21
CA GLU A 270 3.46 -2.54 -10.68
C GLU A 270 2.71 -1.37 -10.02
N LEU A 271 3.48 -0.49 -9.37
CA LEU A 271 2.98 0.75 -8.80
C LEU A 271 3.59 1.93 -9.57
N THR A 272 2.74 2.81 -10.08
CA THR A 272 3.18 4.05 -10.74
C THR A 272 3.11 5.20 -9.73
N VAL A 273 4.25 5.79 -9.41
CA VAL A 273 4.36 6.92 -8.49
C VAL A 273 4.50 8.20 -9.29
N THR A 274 3.57 9.14 -9.14
CA THR A 274 3.63 10.45 -9.82
C THR A 274 3.89 11.57 -8.82
N LEU A 275 4.95 12.33 -9.10
CA LEU A 275 5.35 13.55 -8.40
C LEU A 275 4.99 14.75 -9.27
N ARG A 276 4.58 15.85 -8.62
CA ARG A 276 4.22 17.10 -9.29
C ARG A 276 4.92 18.27 -8.62
N ALA A 277 5.47 19.17 -9.42
CA ALA A 277 6.06 20.39 -8.91
C ALA A 277 4.99 21.23 -8.16
N GLY A 278 5.33 21.66 -6.94
CA GLY A 278 4.44 22.47 -6.09
C GLY A 278 3.32 21.72 -5.37
N ASP A 279 3.15 20.41 -5.55
CA ASP A 279 2.27 19.58 -4.73
C ASP A 279 3.11 18.61 -3.89
N PRO A 280 3.19 18.79 -2.55
CA PRO A 280 3.96 17.90 -1.71
C PRO A 280 3.35 16.49 -1.65
N ARG A 281 2.08 16.29 -1.99
CA ARG A 281 1.47 14.95 -1.96
C ARG A 281 1.97 14.09 -3.11
N VAL A 282 1.99 12.78 -2.88
CA VAL A 282 2.44 11.78 -3.86
C VAL A 282 1.22 11.03 -4.38
N ARG A 283 1.17 10.80 -5.69
CA ARG A 283 0.10 10.00 -6.29
C ARG A 283 0.61 8.61 -6.59
N VAL A 284 -0.13 7.58 -6.20
CA VAL A 284 0.19 6.19 -6.52
C VAL A 284 -0.95 5.60 -7.33
N SER A 285 -0.62 5.12 -8.52
CA SER A 285 -1.58 4.55 -9.44
C SER A 285 -1.31 3.07 -9.65
N GLY A 286 -2.39 2.31 -9.79
CA GLY A 286 -2.34 0.88 -10.10
C GLY A 286 -3.60 0.44 -10.82
N THR A 287 -3.48 -0.61 -11.62
CA THR A 287 -4.63 -1.38 -12.08
C THR A 287 -4.97 -2.47 -11.07
N GLY A 288 -6.00 -3.26 -11.33
CA GLY A 288 -6.41 -4.38 -10.53
C GLY A 288 -7.41 -5.22 -11.31
N THR A 289 -7.57 -6.47 -10.91
CA THR A 289 -8.51 -7.40 -11.55
C THR A 289 -9.24 -8.22 -10.53
N ARG A 290 -10.47 -8.62 -10.86
CA ARG A 290 -11.29 -9.50 -10.02
C ARG A 290 -10.67 -10.91 -10.02
N ILE A 291 -10.62 -11.54 -8.85
CA ILE A 291 -10.11 -12.91 -8.68
C ILE A 291 -11.24 -13.82 -8.17
N SER A 292 -11.11 -15.12 -8.46
CA SER A 292 -12.09 -16.16 -8.11
C SER A 292 -11.91 -16.68 -6.69
#